data_AF-A0A1C7MYN3-F1
#
_entry.id   AF-A0A1C7MYN3-F1
#
_cell.length_a   1.000
_cell.length_b   1.000
_cell.length_c   1.000
_cell.angle_alpha   90.00
_cell.angle_beta   90.00
_cell.angle_gamma   90.00
#
_symmetry.space_group_name_H-M   'P 1'
#
loop_
_entity.id
_entity.type
_entity.pdbx_description
1 polymer ?
#
loop_
_entity_poly.entity_id
_entity_poly.type
_entity_poly.pdbx_seq_one_letter_code
_entity_poly.pdbx_strand_id
1 'polypeptide(L)'
;PTCNSLPAANSNVYAVAASNKANRMASFSNYGSCTQIIAPGEDIKSTFATSSTATSVLSGTSMASPHTAGVAALLVDSLGRPSPAALYSALSSAATKNAITSVKSGTPNSLLYNGAA
;
A
#
# COMPACT_ATOMS: atom_id res chain seq x y z
N PRO A 1 6.15 0.63 -14.62
CA PRO A 1 6.50 -0.61 -13.88
C PRO A 1 7.28 -0.28 -12.61
N THR A 2 6.95 -0.93 -11.48
CA THR A 2 7.59 -0.70 -10.17
C THR A 2 9.09 -0.99 -10.22
N CYS A 3 9.50 -2.02 -10.97
CA CYS A 3 10.91 -2.41 -11.11
C CYS A 3 11.81 -1.37 -11.80
N ASN A 4 11.24 -0.34 -12.43
CA ASN A 4 12.00 0.73 -13.10
C ASN A 4 11.99 2.04 -12.28
N SER A 5 11.49 2.01 -11.04
CA SER A 5 11.32 3.21 -10.21
C SER A 5 12.07 3.03 -8.90
N LEU A 6 13.07 3.86 -8.65
CA LEU A 6 13.72 3.93 -7.34
C LEU A 6 12.90 4.81 -6.39
N PRO A 7 12.85 4.50 -5.08
CA PRO A 7 13.48 3.36 -4.41
C PRO A 7 12.68 2.04 -4.52
N ALA A 8 11.49 2.06 -5.13
CA ALA A 8 10.55 0.93 -5.17
C ALA A 8 11.10 -0.34 -5.87
N ALA A 9 12.10 -0.21 -6.74
CA ALA A 9 12.77 -1.34 -7.39
C ALA A 9 13.75 -2.10 -6.46
N ASN A 10 14.09 -1.53 -5.29
CA ASN A 10 14.98 -2.18 -4.33
C ASN A 10 14.23 -3.28 -3.58
N SER A 11 14.76 -4.51 -3.57
CA SER A 11 14.16 -5.67 -2.90
C SER A 11 14.04 -5.53 -1.38
N ASN A 12 14.79 -4.60 -0.76
CA ASN A 12 14.69 -4.29 0.66
C ASN A 12 13.55 -3.29 0.97
N VAL A 13 12.92 -2.70 -0.05
CA VAL A 13 11.81 -1.75 0.09
C VAL A 13 10.48 -2.46 -0.17
N TYR A 14 9.51 -2.24 0.70
CA TYR A 14 8.14 -2.74 0.50
C TYR A 14 7.37 -1.76 -0.38
N ALA A 15 7.38 -1.98 -1.69
CA ALA A 15 6.72 -1.16 -2.68
C ALA A 15 5.19 -1.39 -2.71
N VAL A 16 4.48 -0.27 -2.71
CA VAL A 16 3.02 -0.22 -2.57
C VAL A 16 2.38 0.35 -3.84
N ALA A 17 1.44 -0.39 -4.41
CA ALA A 17 0.56 0.08 -5.48
C ALA A 17 -0.73 0.68 -4.94
N ALA A 18 -1.44 1.45 -5.76
CA ALA A 18 -2.66 2.14 -5.40
C ALA A 18 -3.91 1.45 -5.97
N SER A 19 -4.96 1.36 -5.15
CA SER A 19 -6.33 1.05 -5.55
C SER A 19 -7.27 2.24 -5.31
N ASN A 20 -8.48 2.12 -5.84
CA ASN A 20 -9.57 3.05 -5.57
C ASN A 20 -10.73 2.38 -4.81
N LYS A 21 -11.70 3.21 -4.42
CA LYS A 21 -12.89 2.80 -3.64
C LYS A 21 -13.77 1.75 -4.31
N ALA A 22 -13.62 1.53 -5.63
CA ALA A 22 -14.37 0.53 -6.37
C ALA A 22 -13.59 -0.79 -6.52
N ASN A 23 -12.57 -1.01 -5.69
CA ASN A 23 -11.68 -2.17 -5.75
C ASN A 23 -11.06 -2.36 -7.13
N ARG A 24 -10.70 -1.28 -7.83
CA ARG A 24 -9.89 -1.31 -9.04
C ARG A 24 -8.49 -0.83 -8.74
N MET A 25 -7.50 -1.40 -9.42
CA MET A 25 -6.16 -0.82 -9.43
C MET A 25 -6.24 0.58 -10.04
N ALA A 26 -5.67 1.58 -9.36
CA ALA A 26 -5.73 2.96 -9.83
C ALA A 26 -5.00 3.09 -11.19
N SER A 27 -5.55 3.90 -12.09
CA SER A 27 -5.05 4.01 -13.47
C SER A 27 -3.58 4.46 -13.51
N PHE A 28 -3.20 5.39 -12.63
CA PHE A 28 -1.85 5.93 -12.46
C PHE A 28 -0.89 4.98 -11.73
N SER A 29 -1.37 3.92 -11.08
CA SER A 29 -0.52 3.09 -10.22
C SER A 29 0.59 2.40 -11.01
N ASN A 30 1.79 2.42 -10.43
CA ASN A 30 2.85 1.48 -10.77
C ASN A 30 2.42 0.04 -10.46
N TYR A 31 3.07 -0.92 -11.13
CA TYR A 31 2.66 -2.32 -11.23
C TYR A 31 3.83 -3.23 -11.56
N GLY A 32 3.61 -4.54 -11.46
CA GLY A 32 4.56 -5.59 -11.80
C GLY A 32 5.16 -6.28 -10.58
N SER A 33 6.08 -7.20 -10.82
CA SER A 33 6.61 -8.16 -9.85
C SER A 33 7.35 -7.54 -8.67
N CYS A 34 7.90 -6.32 -8.82
CA CYS A 34 8.53 -5.59 -7.72
C CYS A 34 7.52 -4.90 -6.79
N THR A 35 6.21 -5.01 -7.05
CA THR A 35 5.16 -4.54 -6.14
C THR A 35 4.84 -5.64 -5.13
N GLN A 36 4.75 -5.31 -3.84
CA GLN A 36 4.46 -6.30 -2.80
C GLN A 36 2.99 -6.29 -2.38
N ILE A 37 2.35 -5.11 -2.40
CA ILE A 37 0.96 -4.96 -1.95
C ILE A 37 0.23 -3.83 -2.70
N ILE A 38 -1.09 -3.86 -2.68
CA ILE A 38 -1.97 -2.80 -3.16
C ILE A 38 -2.69 -2.20 -1.93
N ALA A 39 -2.77 -0.88 -1.83
CA ALA A 39 -3.49 -0.19 -0.76
C ALA A 39 -4.31 1.00 -1.31
N PRO A 40 -5.27 1.54 -0.54
CA PRO A 40 -6.07 2.70 -0.97
C PRO A 40 -5.19 3.91 -1.30
N GLY A 41 -5.27 4.41 -2.53
CA GLY A 41 -4.44 5.51 -2.99
C GLY A 41 -5.12 6.49 -3.95
N GLU A 42 -6.37 6.28 -4.33
CA GLU A 42 -7.15 7.23 -5.14
C GLU A 42 -8.25 7.87 -4.26
N ASP A 43 -8.40 9.20 -4.38
CA ASP A 43 -9.35 10.01 -3.63
C ASP A 43 -9.20 9.89 -2.09
N ILE A 44 -7.95 9.95 -1.61
CA ILE A 44 -7.64 9.84 -0.18
C ILE A 44 -7.68 11.23 0.47
N LYS A 45 -8.61 11.41 1.40
CA LYS A 45 -8.69 12.59 2.25
C LYS A 45 -7.68 12.51 3.39
N SER A 46 -6.88 13.55 3.59
CA SER A 46 -5.98 13.68 4.74
C SER A 46 -5.77 15.13 5.14
N THR A 47 -5.03 15.37 6.22
CA THR A 47 -4.58 16.69 6.67
C THR A 47 -3.71 17.38 5.62
N PHE A 48 -3.76 18.71 5.58
CA PHE A 48 -3.01 19.50 4.61
C PHE A 48 -2.34 20.72 5.26
N ALA A 49 -1.21 21.17 4.70
CA ALA A 49 -0.32 22.12 5.37
C ALA A 49 -0.80 23.59 5.37
N THR A 50 -1.96 23.91 4.81
CA THR A 50 -2.44 25.30 4.67
C THR A 50 -3.06 25.87 5.94
N SER A 51 -3.49 25.04 6.89
CA SER A 51 -3.89 25.45 8.25
C SER A 51 -3.92 24.24 9.20
N SER A 52 -4.09 24.47 10.50
CA SER A 52 -4.22 23.41 11.52
C SER A 52 -5.47 22.54 11.39
N THR A 53 -6.45 22.95 10.58
CA THR A 53 -7.69 22.22 10.32
C THR A 53 -7.87 21.87 8.85
N ALA A 54 -6.91 22.23 8.00
CA ALA A 54 -7.01 22.02 6.56
C ALA A 54 -6.95 20.53 6.23
N THR A 55 -7.76 20.15 5.25
CA THR A 55 -7.74 18.82 4.63
C THR A 55 -7.68 18.96 3.12
N SER A 56 -7.14 17.95 2.46
CA SER A 56 -7.15 17.84 1.01
C SER A 56 -7.41 16.39 0.60
N VAL A 57 -7.97 16.22 -0.60
CA VAL A 57 -8.18 14.91 -1.22
C VAL A 57 -7.16 14.76 -2.33
N LEU A 58 -6.26 13.79 -2.20
CA LEU A 58 -5.17 13.55 -3.13
C LEU A 58 -5.16 12.08 -3.60
N SER A 59 -4.52 11.86 -4.74
CA SER A 59 -4.39 10.55 -5.37
C SER A 59 -2.92 10.28 -5.69
N GLY A 60 -2.45 9.07 -5.36
CA GLY A 60 -1.10 8.63 -5.63
C GLY A 60 -0.72 7.34 -4.88
N THR A 61 0.31 6.66 -5.35
CA THR A 61 0.99 5.63 -4.55
C THR A 61 1.59 6.21 -3.27
N SER A 62 1.86 7.53 -3.26
CA SER A 62 2.20 8.30 -2.05
C SER A 62 1.10 8.32 -1.00
N MET A 63 -0.17 8.08 -1.36
CA MET A 63 -1.29 7.97 -0.42
C MET A 63 -1.55 6.51 -0.02
N ALA A 64 -1.21 5.56 -0.88
CA ALA A 64 -1.24 4.13 -0.56
C ALA A 64 -0.13 3.72 0.44
N SER A 65 1.06 4.31 0.29
CA SER A 65 2.22 4.04 1.16
C SER A 65 1.95 4.30 2.66
N PRO A 66 1.39 5.45 3.09
CA PRO A 66 1.12 5.71 4.51
C PRO A 66 0.03 4.81 5.11
N HIS A 67 -0.94 4.32 4.32
CA HIS A 67 -1.85 3.28 4.80
C HIS A 67 -1.08 2.00 5.17
N THR A 68 -0.17 1.57 4.29
CA THR A 68 0.66 0.38 4.53
C THR A 68 1.58 0.58 5.74
N ALA A 69 2.18 1.77 5.88
CA ALA A 69 2.99 2.12 7.04
C ALA A 69 2.19 2.10 8.35
N GLY A 70 0.94 2.59 8.34
CA GLY A 70 0.05 2.54 9.50
C GLY A 70 -0.27 1.10 9.94
N VAL A 71 -0.61 0.21 9.00
CA VAL A 71 -0.82 -1.21 9.31
C VAL A 71 0.47 -1.89 9.77
N ALA A 72 1.61 -1.55 9.17
CA ALA A 72 2.91 -2.04 9.60
C ALA A 72 3.21 -1.64 11.05
N ALA A 73 2.84 -0.43 11.47
CA ALA A 73 3.00 0.02 12.86
C ALA A 73 2.14 -0.81 13.84
N LEU A 74 0.89 -1.15 13.47
CA LEU A 74 0.03 -2.05 14.26
C LEU A 74 0.62 -3.46 14.38
N LEU A 75 1.23 -3.96 13.30
CA LEU A 75 1.91 -5.25 13.31
C LEU A 75 3.21 -5.22 14.14
N VAL A 76 3.95 -4.11 14.13
CA VAL A 76 5.14 -3.94 14.97
C VAL A 76 4.79 -4.02 16.46
N ASP A 77 3.68 -3.40 16.85
CA ASP A 77 3.17 -3.46 18.22
C ASP A 77 2.74 -4.89 18.59
N SER A 78 1.87 -5.51 17.78
CA SER A 78 1.32 -6.84 18.08
C SER A 78 2.33 -7.99 18.00
N LEU A 79 3.37 -7.88 17.18
CA LEU A 79 4.39 -8.92 16.99
C LEU A 79 5.68 -8.68 17.79
N GLY A 80 5.74 -7.61 18.60
CA GLY A 80 6.90 -7.33 19.45
C GLY A 80 8.16 -6.95 18.68
N ARG A 81 8.07 -5.96 17.78
CA ARG A 81 9.19 -5.43 16.97
C ARG A 81 9.88 -6.51 16.10
N PRO A 82 9.15 -7.13 15.16
CA PRO A 82 9.69 -8.15 14.27
C PRO A 82 10.80 -7.58 13.37
N SER A 83 11.61 -8.47 12.78
CA SER A 83 12.54 -8.07 11.71
C SER A 83 11.78 -7.52 10.49
N PRO A 84 12.40 -6.69 9.63
CA PRO A 84 11.75 -6.20 8.42
C PRO A 84 11.18 -7.32 7.53
N ALA A 85 11.93 -8.41 7.37
CA ALA A 85 11.47 -9.57 6.60
C ALA A 85 10.21 -10.21 7.22
N ALA A 86 10.20 -10.41 8.54
CA ALA A 86 9.03 -10.95 9.24
C ALA A 86 7.82 -10.00 9.15
N LEU A 87 8.04 -8.68 9.21
CA LEU A 87 6.99 -7.69 9.01
C LEU A 87 6.42 -7.70 7.59
N TYR A 88 7.27 -7.83 6.57
CA TYR A 88 6.84 -7.94 5.17
C TYR A 88 6.03 -9.21 4.93
N SER A 89 6.43 -10.33 5.54
CA SER A 89 5.66 -11.57 5.52
C SER A 89 4.32 -11.41 6.23
N ALA A 90 4.28 -10.77 7.39
CA ALA A 90 3.03 -10.52 8.13
C ALA A 90 2.04 -9.66 7.32
N LEU A 91 2.49 -8.56 6.72
CA LEU A 91 1.69 -7.71 5.82
C LEU A 91 1.12 -8.52 4.65
N SER A 92 1.98 -9.31 4.00
CA SER A 92 1.60 -10.11 2.84
C SER A 92 0.62 -11.22 3.19
N SER A 93 0.76 -11.84 4.36
CA SER A 93 -0.12 -12.90 4.85
C SER A 93 -1.48 -12.37 5.29
N ALA A 94 -1.52 -11.19 5.92
CA ALA A 94 -2.76 -10.56 6.34
C ALA A 94 -3.60 -10.02 5.16
N ALA A 95 -2.96 -9.66 4.05
CA ALA A 95 -3.62 -9.03 2.91
C ALA A 95 -4.79 -9.84 2.33
N THR A 96 -5.89 -9.15 2.02
CA THR A 96 -7.04 -9.72 1.31
C THR A 96 -6.65 -10.08 -0.11
N LYS A 97 -6.75 -11.37 -0.45
CA LYS A 97 -6.35 -11.89 -1.77
C LYS A 97 -7.45 -11.71 -2.79
N ASN A 98 -7.04 -11.42 -4.04
CA ASN A 98 -7.94 -11.35 -5.20
C ASN A 98 -9.09 -10.32 -5.09
N ALA A 99 -8.94 -9.32 -4.21
CA ALA A 99 -9.96 -8.30 -4.00
C ALA A 99 -9.96 -7.21 -5.07
N ILE A 100 -8.82 -7.00 -5.77
CA ILE A 100 -8.68 -5.91 -6.73
C ILE A 100 -8.94 -6.41 -8.15
N THR A 101 -9.71 -5.65 -8.90
CA THR A 101 -9.99 -5.83 -10.33
C THR A 101 -9.09 -4.95 -11.18
N SER A 102 -8.95 -5.28 -12.46
CA SER A 102 -8.07 -4.57 -13.41
C SER A 102 -6.60 -4.52 -12.96
N VAL A 103 -6.16 -5.53 -12.21
CA VAL A 103 -4.75 -5.65 -11.78
C VAL A 103 -3.88 -5.84 -13.01
N LYS A 104 -2.90 -4.94 -13.18
CA LYS A 104 -1.95 -4.99 -14.29
C LYS A 104 -1.03 -6.21 -14.12
N SER A 105 -0.71 -6.85 -15.24
CA SER A 105 0.04 -8.12 -15.28
C SER A 105 1.32 -8.11 -14.43
N GLY A 106 1.58 -9.25 -13.78
CA GLY A 106 2.74 -9.45 -12.90
C GLY A 106 2.64 -8.79 -11.52
N THR A 107 1.55 -8.09 -11.20
CA THR A 107 1.33 -7.48 -9.87
C THR A 107 0.62 -8.48 -8.95
N PRO A 108 1.09 -8.69 -7.71
CA PRO A 108 0.34 -9.47 -6.73
C PRO A 108 -1.02 -8.84 -6.44
N ASN A 109 -2.10 -9.64 -6.54
CA ASN A 109 -3.44 -9.20 -6.17
C ASN A 109 -3.67 -9.38 -4.66
N SER A 110 -3.01 -8.52 -3.88
CA SER A 110 -3.04 -8.51 -2.42
C SER A 110 -3.40 -7.10 -1.94
N LEU A 111 -4.62 -6.94 -1.42
CA LEU A 111 -5.09 -5.69 -0.84
C LEU A 111 -4.72 -5.63 0.64
N LEU A 112 -4.09 -4.54 1.07
CA LEU A 112 -3.75 -4.28 2.46
C LEU A 112 -4.95 -4.47 3.39
N TYR A 113 -4.73 -5.18 4.50
CA TYR A 113 -5.73 -5.46 5.52
C TYR A 113 -5.12 -5.27 6.91
N ASN A 114 -5.85 -4.63 7.82
CA ASN A 114 -5.38 -4.29 9.16
C ASN A 114 -5.79 -5.29 10.25
N GLY A 115 -6.51 -6.36 9.91
CA GLY A 115 -6.95 -7.37 10.88
C GLY A 115 -8.22 -7.02 11.66
N ALA A 116 -8.85 -5.87 11.39
CA ALA A 116 -10.12 -5.52 12.01
C ALA A 116 -11.27 -6.24 11.28
N ALA A 117 -12.04 -7.03 12.03
CA ALA A 117 -13.32 -7.62 11.59
C ALA A 117 -14.48 -6.72 12.01
#